data_AF-A0AAW3M2P2-F1
#
_entry.id   AF-A0AAW3M2P2-F1
#
_cell.length_a   1.000
_cell.length_b   1.000
_cell.length_c   1.000
_cell.angle_alpha   90.00
_cell.angle_beta   90.00
_cell.angle_gamma   90.00
#
_symmetry.space_group_name_H-M   'P 1'
#
loop_
_entity.id
_entity.type
_entity.pdbx_description
1 polymer ?
#
loop_
_entity_poly.entity_id
_entity_poly.type
_entity_poly.pdbx_seq_one_letter_code
_entity_poly.pdbx_strand_id
1 'polypeptide(L)'
;MSNQFKPGDMALIVGAFSMVHNIGKQCELIQLVQLDEIYTAPNGLRYQHADVPVWIVRGEGLCRWFEDGTVEQSDWGLCAPVHLMPLRDDFVPEQQKANEAQPA
;
A
#
# COMPACT_ATOMS: atom_id res chain seq x y z
N MET A 1 0.84 6.44 -16.17
CA MET A 1 0.54 5.05 -15.79
C MET A 1 -0.49 5.10 -14.68
N SER A 2 -1.75 4.84 -15.01
CA SER A 2 -2.84 4.79 -14.02
C SER A 2 -2.89 3.36 -13.50
N ASN A 3 -2.20 3.08 -12.40
CA ASN A 3 -2.37 1.80 -11.72
C ASN A 3 -3.78 1.81 -11.10
N GLN A 4 -4.68 1.02 -11.68
CA GLN A 4 -6.06 0.88 -11.20
C GLN A 4 -6.09 -0.04 -9.98
N PHE A 5 -5.73 0.52 -8.84
CA PHE A 5 -5.90 -0.15 -7.56
C PHE A 5 -7.38 -0.38 -7.27
N LYS A 6 -7.70 -1.56 -6.73
CA LYS A 6 -9.02 -1.89 -6.16
C LYS A 6 -8.89 -2.38 -4.71
N PRO A 7 -9.96 -2.33 -3.92
CA PRO A 7 -9.98 -2.98 -2.61
C PRO A 7 -9.58 -4.46 -2.71
N GLY A 8 -8.75 -4.92 -1.78
CA GLY A 8 -8.16 -6.25 -1.73
C GLY A 8 -6.86 -6.42 -2.51
N ASP A 9 -6.42 -5.44 -3.31
CA ASP A 9 -5.12 -5.54 -3.98
C ASP A 9 -3.98 -5.49 -2.96
N MET A 10 -2.92 -6.26 -3.22
CA MET A 10 -1.66 -6.16 -2.50
C MET A 10 -0.74 -5.12 -3.17
N ALA A 11 -0.06 -4.33 -2.34
CA ALA A 11 0.86 -3.30 -2.80
C ALA A 11 2.08 -3.20 -1.87
N LEU A 12 3.19 -2.78 -2.46
CA LEU A 12 4.40 -2.36 -1.74
C LEU A 12 4.38 -0.83 -1.59
N ILE A 13 4.66 -0.36 -0.38
CA ILE A 13 4.85 1.07 -0.13
C ILE A 13 6.25 1.45 -0.62
N VAL A 14 6.33 2.27 -1.66
CA VAL A 14 7.60 2.65 -2.33
C VAL A 14 7.98 4.11 -2.10
N GLY A 15 7.15 4.88 -1.41
CA GLY A 15 7.42 6.26 -1.06
C GLY A 15 6.62 6.71 0.16
N ALA A 16 6.89 7.93 0.62
CA ALA A 16 6.15 8.56 1.70
C ALA A 16 6.37 10.07 1.64
N PHE A 17 5.39 10.84 2.15
CA PHE A 17 5.58 12.26 2.41
C PHE A 17 6.29 12.46 3.77
N SER A 18 5.71 11.91 4.84
CA SER A 18 6.24 12.00 6.21
C SER A 18 6.54 10.63 6.82
N MET A 19 5.78 9.60 6.48
CA MET A 19 5.88 8.27 7.08
C MET A 19 6.91 7.36 6.39
N VAL A 20 8.18 7.78 6.39
CA VAL A 20 9.28 7.04 5.72
C VAL A 20 9.50 5.63 6.30
N HIS A 21 9.09 5.39 7.55
CA HIS A 21 9.17 4.09 8.23
C HIS A 21 8.33 3.00 7.56
N ASN A 22 7.38 3.36 6.69
CA ASN A 22 6.54 2.39 6.00
C ASN A 22 7.08 2.00 4.63
N ILE A 23 8.10 2.68 4.11
CA ILE A 23 8.72 2.33 2.84
C ILE A 23 9.30 0.92 2.92
N GLY A 24 9.02 0.10 1.91
CA GLY A 24 9.42 -1.30 1.82
C GLY A 24 8.45 -2.28 2.49
N LYS A 25 7.39 -1.81 3.15
CA LYS A 25 6.37 -2.69 3.75
C LYS A 25 5.29 -3.03 2.73
N GLN A 26 4.83 -4.27 2.80
CA GLN A 26 3.69 -4.78 2.04
C GLN A 26 2.39 -4.42 2.76
N CYS A 27 1.36 -4.10 1.99
CA CYS A 27 0.04 -3.78 2.51
C CYS A 27 -1.09 -4.22 1.57
N GLU A 28 -2.25 -4.48 2.14
CA GLU A 28 -3.53 -4.69 1.47
C GLU A 28 -4.28 -3.35 1.40
N LEU A 29 -4.89 -3.07 0.25
CA LEU A 29 -5.70 -1.88 0.04
C LEU A 29 -7.14 -2.11 0.50
N ILE A 30 -7.62 -1.35 1.48
CA ILE A 30 -8.94 -1.56 2.07
C ILE A 30 -10.00 -0.66 1.42
N GLN A 31 -9.74 0.65 1.39
CA GLN A 31 -10.67 1.63 0.84
C GLN A 31 -9.90 2.84 0.34
N LEU A 32 -10.28 3.37 -0.82
CA LEU A 32 -9.83 4.66 -1.29
C LEU A 32 -10.72 5.74 -0.67
N VAL A 33 -10.11 6.63 0.11
CA VAL A 33 -10.75 7.79 0.73
C VAL A 33 -10.50 9.00 -0.16
N GLN A 34 -11.56 9.68 -0.56
CA GLN A 34 -11.50 10.91 -1.34
C GLN A 34 -11.18 12.11 -0.46
N LEU A 35 -10.79 13.21 -1.10
CA LEU A 35 -10.60 14.50 -0.41
C LEU A 35 -11.88 14.90 0.35
N ASP A 36 -11.69 15.36 1.58
CA ASP A 36 -12.72 15.81 2.52
C ASP A 36 -13.75 14.74 2.94
N GLU A 37 -13.54 13.48 2.54
CA GLU A 37 -14.41 12.37 2.90
C GLU A 37 -14.22 11.98 4.37
N ILE A 38 -15.34 11.79 5.07
CA ILE A 38 -15.33 11.20 6.42
C ILE A 38 -15.37 9.69 6.27
N TYR A 39 -14.33 9.02 6.76
CA TYR A 39 -14.20 7.56 6.70
C TYR A 39 -14.16 6.95 8.10
N THR A 40 -14.50 5.66 8.18
CA THR A 40 -14.33 4.87 9.40
C THR A 40 -13.06 4.06 9.25
N ALA A 41 -12.07 4.33 10.09
CA ALA A 41 -10.81 3.61 10.04
C ALA A 41 -10.93 2.22 10.69
N PRO A 42 -9.95 1.32 10.48
CA PRO A 42 -9.99 -0.03 11.06
C PRO A 42 -10.04 -0.09 12.59
N ASN A 43 -9.73 0.99 13.30
CA ASN A 43 -9.92 1.09 14.76
C ASN A 43 -11.38 1.44 15.17
N GLY A 44 -12.31 1.56 14.22
CA GLY A 44 -13.71 1.90 14.44
C GLY A 44 -13.99 3.38 14.66
N LEU A 45 -12.96 4.23 14.69
CA LEU A 45 -13.12 5.68 14.84
C LEU A 45 -13.33 6.36 13.47
N ARG A 46 -13.99 7.51 13.50
CA ARG A 46 -14.24 8.33 12.32
C ARG A 46 -13.18 9.41 12.18
N TYR A 47 -12.65 9.56 10.97
CA TYR A 47 -11.63 10.53 10.63
C TYR A 47 -12.04 11.30 9.39
N GLN A 48 -11.47 12.49 9.23
CA GLN A 48 -11.57 13.28 7.99
C GLN A 48 -10.17 13.49 7.45
N HIS A 49 -10.00 13.22 6.15
CA HIS A 49 -8.75 13.49 5.44
C HIS A 49 -8.97 14.65 4.47
N ALA A 50 -8.09 15.65 4.48
CA ALA A 50 -8.31 16.93 3.80
C ALA A 50 -7.19 17.30 2.79
N ASP A 51 -6.50 16.30 2.24
CA ASP A 51 -5.40 16.52 1.29
C ASP A 51 -5.61 15.70 0.00
N VAL A 52 -4.65 14.88 -0.43
CA VAL A 52 -4.80 14.05 -1.64
C VAL A 52 -5.64 12.79 -1.37
N PRO A 53 -6.28 12.17 -2.37
CA PRO A 53 -6.89 10.85 -2.19
C PRO A 53 -5.87 9.84 -1.63
N VAL A 54 -6.27 9.08 -0.62
CA VAL A 54 -5.41 8.11 0.08
C VAL A 54 -6.11 6.77 0.22
N TRP A 55 -5.35 5.70 0.14
CA TRP A 55 -5.80 4.38 0.53
C TRP A 55 -5.67 4.19 2.03
N ILE A 56 -6.72 3.68 2.67
CA ILE A 56 -6.59 2.94 3.93
C ILE A 56 -5.90 1.64 3.58
N VAL A 57 -4.75 1.40 4.20
CA VAL A 57 -3.95 0.20 3.97
C VAL A 57 -3.78 -0.59 5.25
N ARG A 58 -3.74 -1.92 5.13
CA ARG A 58 -3.49 -2.84 6.25
C ARG A 58 -2.22 -3.64 5.99
N GLY A 59 -1.39 -3.86 7.01
CA GLY A 59 -0.15 -4.59 6.85
C GLY A 59 0.57 -4.80 8.18
N GLU A 60 1.41 -5.83 8.23
CA GLU A 60 2.19 -6.12 9.42
C GLU A 60 3.28 -5.06 9.64
N GLY A 61 3.41 -4.63 10.89
CA GLY A 61 4.47 -3.73 11.31
C GLY A 61 4.40 -2.33 10.69
N LEU A 62 3.27 -1.91 10.11
CA LEU A 62 3.08 -0.52 9.68
C LEU A 62 3.26 0.43 10.86
N CYS A 63 3.53 1.70 10.55
CA CYS A 63 3.63 2.76 11.55
C CYS A 63 2.61 3.85 11.25
N ARG A 64 2.11 4.49 12.32
CA ARG A 64 1.29 5.71 12.23
C ARG A 64 1.92 6.84 13.01
N TRP A 65 1.63 8.05 12.57
CA TRP A 65 1.99 9.28 13.26
C TRP A 65 0.77 9.78 14.02
N PHE A 66 1.01 10.35 15.20
CA PHE A 66 0.01 10.99 16.04
C PHE A 66 0.30 12.48 16.18
N GLU A 67 -0.72 13.28 16.50
CA GLU A 67 -0.62 14.74 16.59
C GLU A 67 0.43 15.23 17.59
N ASP A 68 0.78 14.42 18.58
CA ASP A 68 1.83 14.70 19.57
C ASP A 68 3.26 14.49 19.04
N GLY A 69 3.41 14.10 17.76
CA GLY A 69 4.70 13.87 17.12
C GLY A 69 5.20 12.43 17.25
N THR A 70 4.50 11.56 17.99
CA THR A 70 4.93 10.18 18.16
C THR A 70 4.66 9.34 16.92
N VAL A 71 5.50 8.32 16.73
CA VAL A 71 5.33 7.30 15.71
C VAL A 71 5.23 5.96 16.42
N GLU A 72 4.10 5.28 16.26
CA GLU A 72 3.89 3.96 16.87
C GLU A 72 3.63 2.91 15.79
N GLN A 73 3.92 1.65 16.14
CA GLN A 73 3.54 0.52 15.31
C GLN A 73 2.03 0.33 15.31
N SER A 74 1.52 -0.13 14.17
CA SER A 74 0.13 -0.24 13.83
C SER A 74 -0.05 -1.34 12.78
N ASP A 75 -1.23 -1.94 12.71
CA ASP A 75 -1.59 -2.87 11.64
C ASP A 75 -2.24 -2.19 10.43
N TRP A 76 -2.44 -0.86 10.49
CA TRP A 76 -2.99 -0.07 9.38
C TRP A 76 -2.45 1.36 9.31
N GLY A 77 -2.59 1.99 8.14
CA GLY A 77 -2.21 3.39 7.90
C GLY A 77 -2.91 3.99 6.68
N LEU A 78 -2.47 5.19 6.29
CA LEU A 78 -2.90 5.87 5.07
C LEU A 78 -1.74 5.95 4.08
N CYS A 79 -1.99 5.70 2.81
CA CYS A 79 -0.96 5.81 1.76
C CYS A 79 -1.54 6.40 0.48
N ALA A 80 -0.90 7.44 -0.06
CA ALA A 80 -1.30 8.02 -1.34
C ALA A 80 -1.02 7.03 -2.49
N PRO A 81 -1.89 6.95 -3.52
CA PRO A 81 -1.69 6.07 -4.67
C PRO A 81 -0.31 6.21 -5.34
N VAL A 82 0.27 7.41 -5.32
CA VAL A 82 1.59 7.70 -5.93
C VAL A 82 2.74 6.99 -5.21
N HIS A 83 2.52 6.55 -3.97
CA HIS A 83 3.50 5.86 -3.13
C HIS A 83 3.28 4.35 -3.08
N LEU A 84 2.35 3.82 -3.89
CA LEU A 84 2.01 2.41 -3.94
C LEU A 84 2.49 1.79 -5.25
N MET A 85 3.15 0.65 -5.15
CA MET A 85 3.48 -0.21 -6.28
C MET A 85 2.63 -1.48 -6.17
N PRO A 86 1.82 -1.84 -7.19
CA PRO A 86 1.03 -3.05 -7.14
C PRO A 86 1.93 -4.29 -7.08
N LEU A 87 1.66 -5.18 -6.12
CA LEU A 87 2.20 -6.52 -6.08
C LEU A 87 1.19 -7.40 -6.80
N ARG A 88 1.32 -7.48 -8.12
CA ARG A 88 0.46 -8.31 -8.94
C ARG A 88 0.76 -9.79 -8.67
N ASP A 89 -0.28 -10.62 -8.65
CA ASP A 89 -0.18 -12.08 -8.55
C ASP A 89 0.38 -12.76 -9.83
N ASP A 90 0.88 -11.99 -10.80
CA ASP A 90 1.37 -12.49 -12.10
C ASP A 90 2.85 -12.91 -12.07
N PHE A 91 3.36 -13.34 -10.90
CA PHE A 91 4.54 -14.21 -10.88
C PHE A 91 4.17 -15.63 -11.35
N VAL A 92 3.60 -15.72 -12.56
CA VAL A 92 3.77 -16.90 -13.40
C VAL A 92 5.24 -16.83 -13.79
N PRO A 93 6.10 -17.77 -13.36
CA PRO A 93 7.42 -17.86 -13.94
C PRO A 93 7.17 -18.03 -15.43
N GLU A 94 7.59 -17.07 -16.26
CA GLU A 94 7.77 -17.37 -17.67
C GLU A 94 8.64 -18.62 -17.67
N GLN A 95 8.06 -19.76 -18.06
CA GLN A 95 8.81 -20.97 -18.31
C GLN A 95 9.81 -20.57 -19.38
N GLN A 96 11.01 -20.16 -18.95
CA GLN A 96 12.18 -20.07 -19.80
C GLN A 96 12.27 -21.46 -20.41
N LYS A 97 11.84 -21.56 -21.67
CA LYS A 97 12.03 -22.73 -22.49
C LYS A 97 13.54 -22.97 -22.48
N ALA A 98 13.97 -23.89 -21.62
CA ALA A 98 15.27 -24.50 -21.71
C ALA A 98 15.24 -25.27 -23.03
N ASN A 99 15.57 -24.59 -24.13
CA ASN A 99 15.98 -25.26 -25.34
C ASN A 99 17.30 -25.94 -24.98
N GLU A 100 17.21 -27.25 -24.76
CA GLU A 100 18.36 -28.16 -24.79
C GLU A 100 19.14 -27.86 -26.08
N ALA A 101 20.30 -27.24 -25.93
CA ALA A 101 21.30 -27.27 -26.99
C ALA A 101 21.91 -28.67 -26.99
N GLN A 102 21.52 -29.49 -27.98
CA GLN A 102 22.19 -30.76 -28.25
C GLN A 102 23.67 -30.47 -28.59
N PRO A 103 24.64 -31.18 -27.97
CA PRO A 103 26.03 -31.08 -28.36
C PRO A 103 26.24 -31.76 -29.72
N ALA A 104 27.03 -31.11 -30.59
CA ALA A 104 27.58 -31.67 -31.82
C ALA A 104 28.96 -32.29 -31.54
#